data_AF-A0A661C2M2-F1
#
_entry.id   AF-A0A661C2M2-F1
#
_cell.length_a   1.000
_cell.length_b   1.000
_cell.length_c   1.000
_cell.angle_alpha   90.00
_cell.angle_beta   90.00
_cell.angle_gamma   90.00
#
_symmetry.space_group_name_H-M   'P 1'
#
loop_
_entity.id
_entity.type
_entity.pdbx_description
1 polymer ?
#
loop_
_entity_poly.entity_id
_entity_poly.type
_entity_poly.pdbx_seq_one_letter_code
_entity_poly.pdbx_strand_id
1 'polypeptide(L)'
;MMRDGGWGMKIVNEHIQFPEIEYEAPNTTGYIHLAAEIERTLPIKPNSKAKKKLIVRVKELCSRLSELNEVVSAHVLDAFVIPPGNKPGRKILEKNNPDIHIPAYDLVVQIETTSVATAKSLHENNLFKELFDLL
;
A
#
# COMPACT_ATOMS: atom_id res chain seq x y z
N MET A 1 -43.57 -4.61 7.83
CA MET A 1 -43.37 -3.26 7.25
C MET A 1 -41.92 -3.16 6.83
N MET A 2 -41.65 -3.39 5.55
CA MET A 2 -40.28 -3.45 4.99
C MET A 2 -39.71 -2.03 4.86
N ARG A 3 -38.49 -1.81 5.35
CA ARG A 3 -37.70 -0.63 5.00
C ARG A 3 -36.75 -1.03 3.87
N ASP A 4 -37.29 -1.11 2.67
CA ASP A 4 -36.49 -1.25 1.45
C ASP A 4 -35.85 0.11 1.13
N GLY A 5 -34.63 0.33 1.65
CA GLY A 5 -33.73 1.29 1.01
C GLY A 5 -33.42 0.73 -0.38
N GLY A 6 -33.75 1.46 -1.44
CA GLY A 6 -33.77 1.03 -2.86
C GLY A 6 -32.45 0.57 -3.50
N TRP A 7 -31.54 -0.02 -2.72
CA TRP A 7 -30.22 -0.50 -3.11
C TRP A 7 -30.10 -2.03 -3.10
N GLY A 8 -31.18 -2.77 -2.79
CA GLY A 8 -31.16 -4.24 -2.79
C GLY A 8 -30.19 -4.85 -1.76
N MET A 9 -29.77 -4.08 -0.75
CA MET A 9 -28.93 -4.58 0.34
C MET A 9 -29.81 -5.25 1.40
N LYS A 10 -29.52 -6.52 1.68
CA LYS A 10 -30.13 -7.27 2.78
C LYS A 10 -29.15 -7.37 3.94
N ILE A 11 -29.57 -6.94 5.13
CA ILE A 11 -28.83 -7.22 6.36
C ILE A 11 -28.97 -8.72 6.63
N VAL A 12 -27.88 -9.47 6.48
CA VAL A 12 -27.88 -10.94 6.60
C VAL A 12 -27.85 -11.44 8.05
N ASN A 13 -27.51 -10.55 8.98
CA ASN A 13 -27.36 -10.86 10.41
C ASN A 13 -28.35 -10.05 11.27
N GLU A 14 -29.55 -9.78 10.76
CA GLU A 14 -30.59 -9.01 11.48
C GLU A 14 -30.99 -9.61 12.84
N HIS A 15 -30.75 -10.91 13.03
CA HIS A 15 -31.02 -11.65 14.25
C HIS A 15 -29.93 -11.51 15.32
N ILE A 16 -28.77 -10.92 14.99
CA ILE A 16 -27.67 -10.73 15.94
C ILE A 16 -27.87 -9.38 16.63
N GLN A 17 -28.11 -9.42 17.95
CA GLN A 17 -28.00 -8.23 18.78
C GLN A 17 -26.51 -8.00 19.09
N PHE A 18 -25.90 -7.04 18.40
CA PHE A 18 -24.52 -6.65 18.68
C PHE A 18 -24.49 -5.85 20.00
N PRO A 19 -23.71 -6.27 21.01
CA PRO A 19 -23.48 -5.44 22.17
C PRO A 19 -22.82 -4.13 21.72
N GLU A 20 -23.16 -3.03 22.39
CA GLU A 20 -22.46 -1.77 22.21
C GLU A 20 -21.00 -1.97 22.64
N ILE A 21 -20.08 -1.89 21.68
CA ILE A 21 -18.64 -2.01 21.93
C ILE A 21 -18.04 -0.62 22.06
N GLU A 22 -17.23 -0.43 23.09
CA GLU A 22 -16.43 0.78 23.22
C GLU A 22 -15.25 0.69 22.25
N TYR A 23 -15.10 1.70 21.40
CA TYR A 23 -13.99 1.77 20.45
C TYR A 23 -12.71 2.15 21.19
N GLU A 24 -11.60 1.49 20.86
CA GLU A 24 -10.29 1.97 21.26
C GLU A 24 -9.94 3.29 20.54
N ALA A 25 -9.13 4.12 21.20
CA ALA A 25 -8.61 5.32 20.57
C ALA A 25 -7.77 4.94 19.33
N PRO A 26 -7.83 5.73 18.24
CA PRO A 26 -6.96 5.51 17.08
C PRO A 26 -5.48 5.49 17.47
N ASN A 27 -4.68 4.70 16.74
CA ASN A 27 -3.23 4.75 16.90
C ASN A 27 -2.70 6.14 16.51
N THR A 28 -1.58 6.52 17.12
CA THR A 28 -0.95 7.82 16.89
C THR A 28 0.12 7.77 15.81
N THR A 29 0.47 6.57 15.31
CA THR A 29 1.54 6.33 14.35
C THR A 29 1.27 6.97 13.00
N GLY A 30 2.35 7.33 12.30
CA GLY A 30 2.29 7.81 10.93
C GLY A 30 2.71 6.71 9.97
N TYR A 31 2.20 6.74 8.73
CA TYR A 31 2.58 5.79 7.70
C TYR A 31 2.93 6.53 6.40
N ILE A 32 4.01 6.10 5.75
CA ILE A 32 4.38 6.51 4.39
C ILE A 32 4.39 5.26 3.51
N HIS A 33 3.75 5.38 2.35
CA HIS A 33 3.65 4.32 1.35
C HIS A 33 4.22 4.81 0.02
N LEU A 34 5.35 4.27 -0.39
CA LEU A 34 5.97 4.52 -1.69
C LEU A 34 5.74 3.29 -2.57
N ALA A 35 5.00 3.44 -3.66
CA ALA A 35 4.67 2.35 -4.57
C ALA A 35 5.19 2.67 -5.97
N ALA A 36 6.04 1.79 -6.51
CA ALA A 36 6.72 1.98 -7.77
C ALA A 36 6.41 0.84 -8.76
N GLU A 37 6.45 1.19 -10.05
CA GLU A 37 6.35 0.26 -11.16
C GLU A 37 7.71 0.19 -11.87
N ILE A 38 8.51 -0.80 -11.49
CA ILE A 38 9.89 -0.96 -11.96
C ILE A 38 9.93 -1.80 -13.23
N GLU A 39 9.31 -2.98 -13.20
CA GLU A 39 9.20 -3.83 -14.37
C GLU A 39 7.91 -4.66 -14.37
N ARG A 40 7.52 -5.16 -15.55
CA ARG A 40 6.32 -6.00 -15.65
C ARG A 40 6.54 -7.34 -14.95
N THR A 41 5.85 -7.55 -13.82
CA THR A 41 5.79 -8.85 -13.13
C THR A 41 5.05 -9.87 -13.98
N LEU A 42 5.63 -11.05 -14.13
CA LEU A 42 4.98 -12.21 -14.75
C LEU A 42 5.08 -13.39 -13.79
N PRO A 43 4.03 -14.22 -13.64
CA PRO A 43 4.12 -15.42 -12.82
C PRO A 43 5.36 -16.23 -13.21
N ILE A 44 6.15 -16.64 -12.21
CA ILE A 44 7.33 -17.51 -12.36
C ILE A 44 8.56 -16.81 -12.99
N LYS A 45 8.44 -15.59 -13.52
CA LYS A 45 9.59 -14.85 -14.03
C LYS A 45 10.37 -14.23 -12.85
N PRO A 46 11.67 -14.52 -12.69
CA PRO A 46 12.47 -13.86 -11.66
C PRO A 46 12.72 -12.39 -12.01
N ASN A 47 12.91 -11.56 -10.99
CA ASN A 47 13.30 -10.16 -11.16
C ASN A 47 14.57 -10.01 -12.01
N SER A 48 14.62 -8.96 -12.82
CA SER A 48 15.82 -8.61 -13.58
C SER A 48 17.00 -8.29 -12.66
N LYS A 49 18.22 -8.32 -13.22
CA LYS A 49 19.43 -7.92 -12.49
C LYS A 49 19.34 -6.47 -12.01
N ALA A 50 18.72 -5.58 -12.79
CA ALA A 50 18.53 -4.18 -12.43
C ALA A 50 17.60 -4.05 -11.22
N LYS A 51 16.41 -4.68 -11.28
CA LYS A 51 15.47 -4.68 -10.15
C LYS A 51 16.06 -5.30 -8.89
N LYS A 52 16.83 -6.40 -9.01
CA LYS A 52 17.53 -7.00 -7.87
C LYS A 52 18.52 -6.04 -7.22
N LYS A 53 19.31 -5.30 -8.02
CA LYS A 53 20.24 -4.28 -7.50
C LYS A 53 19.50 -3.13 -6.82
N LEU A 54 18.40 -2.67 -7.42
CA LEU A 54 17.54 -1.65 -6.82
C LEU A 54 16.99 -2.11 -5.47
N ILE A 55 16.43 -3.32 -5.38
CA ILE A 55 15.91 -3.88 -4.12
C ILE A 55 16.99 -3.94 -3.04
N VAL A 56 18.22 -4.32 -3.38
CA VAL A 56 19.34 -4.30 -2.42
C VAL A 56 19.57 -2.89 -1.90
N ARG A 57 19.66 -1.89 -2.80
CA ARG A 57 19.88 -0.49 -2.39
C ARG A 57 18.74 0.07 -1.55
N VAL A 58 17.50 -0.21 -1.94
CA VAL A 58 16.30 0.20 -1.20
C VAL A 58 16.29 -0.44 0.19
N LYS A 59 16.63 -1.73 0.32
CA LYS A 59 16.74 -2.41 1.63
C LYS A 59 17.81 -1.80 2.52
N GLU A 60 18.96 -1.42 1.97
CA GLU A 60 20.01 -0.71 2.73
C GLU A 60 19.49 0.63 3.28
N LEU A 61 18.75 1.40 2.47
CA LEU A 61 18.15 2.66 2.91
C LEU A 61 17.06 2.45 3.96
N CYS A 62 16.19 1.46 3.80
CA CYS A 62 15.19 1.10 4.81
C CYS A 62 15.84 0.65 6.13
N SER A 63 16.95 -0.08 6.07
CA SER A 63 17.71 -0.45 7.27
C SER A 63 18.22 0.80 8.00
N ARG A 64 18.82 1.75 7.28
CA ARG A 64 19.32 3.01 7.84
C ARG A 64 18.18 3.89 8.39
N LEU A 65 17.04 3.92 7.70
CA LEU A 65 15.84 4.62 8.18
C LEU A 65 15.32 3.99 9.46
N SER A 66 15.37 2.66 9.60
CA SER A 66 14.91 1.96 10.81
C SER A 66 15.79 2.19 12.04
N GLU A 67 16.98 2.77 11.87
CA GLU A 67 17.86 3.18 12.97
C GLU A 67 17.49 4.57 13.54
N LEU A 68 16.61 5.31 12.86
CA LEU A 68 16.12 6.61 13.34
C LEU A 68 15.10 6.41 14.45
N ASN A 69 15.24 7.14 15.55
CA ASN A 69 14.34 7.04 16.72
C ASN A 69 12.88 7.34 16.36
N GLU A 70 12.67 8.15 15.33
CA GLU A 70 11.36 8.57 14.87
C GLU A 70 10.68 7.57 13.91
N VAL A 71 11.41 6.55 13.44
CA VAL A 71 10.92 5.46 12.59
C VAL A 71 10.70 4.21 13.45
N VAL A 72 9.48 3.67 13.42
CA VAL A 72 9.11 2.43 14.10
C VAL A 72 9.53 1.22 13.25
N SER A 73 9.30 1.30 11.94
CA SER A 73 9.67 0.25 11.00
C SER A 73 9.80 0.79 9.58
N ALA A 74 10.66 0.16 8.76
CA ALA A 74 10.70 0.38 7.33
C ALA A 74 10.85 -0.96 6.58
N HIS A 75 9.90 -1.26 5.71
CA HIS A 75 9.78 -2.54 5.03
C HIS A 75 9.76 -2.39 3.51
N VAL A 76 10.44 -3.31 2.83
CA VAL A 76 10.45 -3.43 1.38
C VAL A 76 9.64 -4.64 0.98
N LEU A 77 8.60 -4.42 0.18
CA LEU A 77 7.67 -5.43 -0.31
C LEU A 77 7.85 -5.55 -1.83
N ASP A 78 8.32 -6.71 -2.29
CA ASP A 78 8.51 -7.01 -3.71
C ASP A 78 7.38 -7.92 -4.19
N ALA A 79 6.65 -7.52 -5.22
CA ALA A 79 5.50 -8.28 -5.69
C ALA A 79 5.96 -9.49 -6.53
N PHE A 80 5.66 -10.69 -6.03
CA PHE A 80 5.85 -11.93 -6.81
C PHE A 80 4.67 -12.22 -7.74
N VAL A 81 3.45 -11.86 -7.34
CA VAL A 81 2.23 -12.00 -8.14
C VAL A 81 1.36 -10.77 -7.92
N ILE A 82 1.04 -10.08 -9.01
CA ILE A 82 -0.01 -9.07 -9.01
C ILE A 82 -1.27 -9.77 -9.53
N PRO A 83 -2.26 -10.04 -8.67
CA PRO A 83 -3.44 -10.78 -9.09
C PRO A 83 -4.12 -10.00 -10.23
N PRO A 84 -4.60 -10.70 -11.28
CA PRO A 84 -5.42 -10.03 -12.26
C PRO A 84 -6.61 -9.44 -11.50
N GLY A 85 -6.71 -8.10 -11.49
CA GLY A 85 -7.89 -7.42 -10.96
C GLY A 85 -9.16 -8.07 -11.47
N ASN A 86 -10.23 -8.00 -10.70
CA ASN A 86 -11.49 -8.70 -10.99
C ASN A 86 -11.88 -8.52 -12.48
N LYS A 87 -12.06 -9.64 -13.19
CA LYS A 87 -12.42 -9.65 -14.63
C LYS A 87 -13.56 -8.65 -14.99
N PRO A 88 -14.58 -8.45 -14.14
CA PRO A 88 -15.60 -7.43 -14.39
C PRO A 88 -15.07 -5.99 -14.35
N GLY A 89 -14.24 -5.63 -13.35
CA GLY A 89 -13.68 -4.29 -13.22
C GLY A 89 -12.76 -3.94 -14.39
N ARG A 90 -11.92 -4.89 -14.83
CA ARG A 90 -11.05 -4.69 -16.00
C ARG A 90 -11.84 -4.48 -17.29
N LYS A 91 -12.91 -5.26 -17.50
CA LYS A 91 -13.82 -5.07 -18.65
C LYS A 91 -14.54 -3.72 -18.65
N ILE A 92 -14.89 -3.20 -17.47
CA ILE A 92 -15.51 -1.87 -17.35
C ILE A 92 -14.51 -0.79 -17.76
N LEU A 93 -13.26 -0.89 -17.31
CA LEU A 93 -12.19 0.03 -17.72
C LEU A 93 -11.91 -0.07 -19.21
N GLU A 94 -11.74 -1.27 -19.76
CA GLU A 94 -11.51 -1.49 -21.20
C GLU A 94 -12.67 -0.97 -22.06
N LYS A 95 -13.92 -1.14 -21.63
CA LYS A 95 -15.12 -0.69 -22.36
C LYS A 95 -15.29 0.83 -22.35
N ASN A 96 -15.03 1.46 -21.22
CA ASN A 96 -15.25 2.90 -21.05
C ASN A 96 -14.02 3.73 -21.45
N ASN A 97 -12.89 3.06 -21.76
CA ASN A 97 -11.60 3.63 -22.09
C ASN A 97 -11.26 4.89 -21.28
N PRO A 98 -11.39 4.84 -19.93
CA PRO A 98 -11.10 6.00 -19.13
C PRO A 98 -9.60 6.28 -19.20
N ASP A 99 -9.22 7.56 -19.22
CA ASP A 99 -7.83 7.99 -19.11
C ASP A 99 -7.35 7.80 -17.65
N ILE A 100 -7.26 6.53 -17.24
CA ILE A 100 -6.90 6.11 -15.89
C ILE A 100 -5.76 5.11 -16.01
N HIS A 101 -4.63 5.46 -15.39
CA HIS A 101 -3.51 4.54 -15.19
C HIS A 101 -3.96 3.37 -14.31
N ILE A 102 -3.80 2.14 -14.79
CA ILE A 102 -4.07 0.93 -14.00
C ILE A 102 -2.80 0.60 -13.24
N PRO A 103 -2.77 0.80 -11.90
CA PRO A 103 -1.55 0.59 -11.14
C PRO A 103 -1.12 -0.88 -11.16
N ALA A 104 0.17 -1.10 -11.38
CA ALA A 104 0.83 -2.40 -11.42
C ALA A 104 2.10 -2.41 -10.56
N TYR A 105 2.00 -1.83 -9.36
CA TYR A 105 3.14 -1.68 -8.43
C TYR A 105 3.78 -3.03 -8.13
N ASP A 106 5.08 -3.13 -8.39
CA ASP A 106 5.86 -4.35 -8.23
C ASP A 106 6.97 -4.21 -7.17
N LEU A 107 7.13 -3.01 -6.62
CA LEU A 107 7.96 -2.71 -5.46
C LEU A 107 7.26 -1.65 -4.60
N VAL A 108 7.15 -1.93 -3.31
CA VAL A 108 6.56 -1.02 -2.33
C VAL A 108 7.51 -0.86 -1.15
N VAL A 109 7.62 0.36 -0.65
CA VAL A 109 8.24 0.67 0.64
C VAL A 109 7.19 1.20 1.58
N GLN A 110 7.08 0.58 2.75
CA GLN A 110 6.20 0.99 3.83
C GLN A 110 7.06 1.45 5.01
N ILE A 111 6.85 2.67 5.47
CA ILE A 111 7.52 3.24 6.63
C ILE A 111 6.46 3.59 7.66
N GLU A 112 6.66 3.11 8.89
CA GLU A 112 5.87 3.50 10.05
C GLU A 112 6.69 4.42 10.93
N THR A 113 6.08 5.50 11.41
CA THR A 113 6.70 6.50 12.27
C THR A 113 5.97 6.64 13.58
N THR A 114 6.65 7.20 14.59
CA THR A 114 6.11 7.41 15.94
C THR A 114 4.90 8.32 15.96
N SER A 115 4.74 9.19 14.96
CA SER A 115 3.56 10.02 14.80
C SER A 115 3.26 10.41 13.35
N VAL A 116 2.04 10.87 13.10
CA VAL A 116 1.66 11.49 11.81
C VAL A 116 2.51 12.74 11.49
N ALA A 117 2.86 13.54 12.51
CA ALA A 117 3.70 14.71 12.31
C ALA A 117 5.12 14.32 11.86
N THR A 118 5.66 13.26 12.47
CA THR A 118 6.94 12.67 12.09
C THR A 118 6.94 12.18 10.65
N ALA A 119 5.89 11.50 10.21
CA ALA A 119 5.78 11.05 8.81
C ALA A 119 5.90 12.23 7.84
N LYS A 120 5.26 13.37 8.16
CA LYS A 120 5.35 14.59 7.34
C LYS A 120 6.76 15.18 7.32
N SER A 121 7.44 15.27 8.45
CA SER A 121 8.81 15.81 8.51
C SER A 121 9.85 14.87 7.91
N LEU A 122 9.58 13.56 7.87
CA LEU A 122 10.53 12.58 7.31
C LEU A 122 10.83 12.85 5.83
N HIS A 123 9.94 13.51 5.09
CA HIS A 123 10.17 13.96 3.71
C HIS A 123 11.39 14.90 3.56
N GLU A 124 11.78 15.58 4.64
CA GLU A 124 12.94 16.48 4.64
C GLU A 124 14.26 15.74 4.90
N ASN A 125 14.20 14.51 5.41
CA ASN A 125 15.36 13.67 5.72
C ASN A 125 16.10 13.23 4.45
N ASN A 126 17.43 13.28 4.47
CA ASN A 126 18.26 12.92 3.31
C ASN A 126 18.16 11.44 2.92
N LEU A 127 18.00 10.53 3.87
CA LEU A 127 17.80 9.11 3.58
C LEU A 127 16.48 8.87 2.87
N PHE A 128 15.43 9.59 3.31
CA PHE A 128 14.13 9.51 2.67
C PHE A 128 14.17 10.08 1.25
N LYS A 129 14.80 11.24 1.05
CA LYS A 129 14.98 11.83 -0.29
C LYS A 129 15.77 10.91 -1.21
N GLU A 130 16.86 10.33 -0.73
CA GLU A 130 17.65 9.35 -1.49
C GLU A 130 16.80 8.13 -1.88
N LEU A 131 15.98 7.63 -0.95
CA LEU A 131 15.06 6.53 -1.21
C LEU A 131 14.00 6.93 -2.26
N PHE A 132 13.44 8.13 -2.15
CA PHE A 132 12.44 8.65 -3.07
C PHE A 132 13.01 8.83 -4.49
N ASP A 133 14.22 9.37 -4.62
CA ASP A 133 14.87 9.60 -5.91
C ASP A 133 15.28 8.29 -6.62
N LEU A 134 15.36 7.17 -5.89
CA LEU A 134 15.66 5.85 -6.44
C LEU A 134 14.44 5.12 -7.01
N LEU A 135 13.22 5.53 -6.64
CA LEU A 135 11.96 4.87 -6.98
C LEU A 135 11.18 5.66 -8.05
#